data_AF-F5A4K1-F1
#
_entry.id   AF-F5A4K1-F1
#
_cell.length_a   1.000
_cell.length_b   1.000
_cell.length_c   1.000
_cell.angle_alpha   90.00
_cell.angle_beta   90.00
_cell.angle_gamma   90.00
#
_symmetry.space_group_name_H-M   'P 1'
#
loop_
_entity.id
_entity.type
_entity.pdbx_description
1 polymer ?
#
loop_
_entity_poly.entity_id
_entity_poly.type
_entity_poly.pdbx_seq_one_letter_code
_entity_poly.pdbx_strand_id
1 'polypeptide(L)'
;NPHTQFTVVGGCSNYQAMTKDPLANYLALTKEVCQFVNDVYIPDLLAVAGFYKDWGGIGGCTNYMAFGEFASDESSPEKHMASSYFPAGVIMNRDLGKVDGVDLGAIYEDVKYSWYTPGADGLHPYDGVTDPKYTKLDDKDHYSWMKAPRYKGNAMEVGPLARTFIAYAKGQPEFKKVVDMVLGKLSVPATALHSTLGRTAARGIETAIVAANMETWIKEFADSSAKDNTLCAKWEMPDEAKGVG
;
A
#
# COMPACT_ATOMS: atom_id res chain seq x y z
N ASN A 1 -4.11 4.05 -17.46
CA ASN A 1 -5.56 4.18 -17.68
C ASN A 1 -6.16 4.87 -16.46
N PRO A 2 -6.58 6.15 -16.55
CA PRO A 2 -7.25 6.85 -15.45
C PRO A 2 -8.74 6.45 -15.32
N HIS A 3 -9.28 6.46 -14.10
CA HIS A 3 -10.71 6.28 -13.79
C HIS A 3 -11.36 5.00 -14.38
N THR A 4 -10.97 3.85 -13.85
CA THR A 4 -11.61 2.57 -14.18
C THR A 4 -13.12 2.58 -13.87
N GLN A 5 -13.92 1.88 -14.67
CA GLN A 5 -15.38 1.86 -14.52
C GLN A 5 -15.93 0.42 -14.57
N PHE A 6 -15.47 -0.44 -13.66
CA PHE A 6 -15.91 -1.84 -13.59
C PHE A 6 -16.36 -2.29 -12.19
N THR A 7 -16.19 -1.46 -11.16
CA THR A 7 -16.56 -1.79 -9.77
C THR A 7 -18.01 -1.42 -9.48
N VAL A 8 -18.74 -2.30 -8.82
CA VAL A 8 -20.10 -2.08 -8.33
C VAL A 8 -20.23 -2.64 -6.91
N VAL A 9 -21.24 -2.21 -6.15
CA VAL A 9 -21.54 -2.85 -4.86
C VAL A 9 -21.85 -4.33 -5.10
N GLY A 10 -21.20 -5.21 -4.34
CA GLY A 10 -21.31 -6.67 -4.49
C GLY A 10 -20.31 -7.32 -5.45
N GLY A 11 -19.48 -6.56 -6.17
CA GLY A 11 -18.40 -7.13 -7.01
C GLY A 11 -18.03 -6.28 -8.21
N CYS A 12 -18.01 -6.88 -9.40
CA CYS A 12 -17.62 -6.20 -10.65
C CYS A 12 -18.65 -6.37 -11.77
N SER A 13 -18.69 -5.44 -12.71
CA SER A 13 -19.62 -5.44 -13.85
C SER A 13 -19.04 -6.05 -15.15
N ASN A 14 -17.72 -6.23 -15.21
CA ASN A 14 -17.04 -6.67 -16.44
C ASN A 14 -17.01 -8.20 -16.60
N TYR A 15 -18.14 -8.82 -16.91
CA TYR A 15 -18.22 -10.26 -17.20
C TYR A 15 -17.33 -10.69 -18.37
N GLN A 16 -17.01 -9.79 -19.31
CA GLN A 16 -16.11 -10.10 -20.41
C GLN A 16 -14.70 -10.46 -19.92
N ALA A 17 -14.26 -9.89 -18.79
CA ALA A 17 -12.95 -10.18 -18.22
C ALA A 17 -12.75 -11.65 -17.81
N MET A 18 -13.84 -12.42 -17.66
CA MET A 18 -13.79 -13.85 -17.33
C MET A 18 -13.56 -14.74 -18.57
N THR A 19 -13.60 -14.15 -19.77
CA THR A 19 -13.47 -14.89 -21.03
C THR A 19 -12.00 -15.03 -21.45
N LYS A 20 -11.72 -16.05 -22.28
CA LYS A 20 -10.35 -16.44 -22.65
C LYS A 20 -9.57 -15.32 -23.35
N ASP A 21 -10.16 -14.66 -24.33
CA ASP A 21 -9.41 -13.71 -25.18
C ASP A 21 -8.99 -12.43 -24.42
N PRO A 22 -9.85 -11.78 -23.61
CA PRO A 22 -9.44 -10.69 -22.74
C PRO A 22 -8.36 -11.07 -21.73
N LEU A 23 -8.45 -12.26 -21.13
CA LEU A 23 -7.43 -12.75 -20.20
C LEU A 23 -6.10 -13.02 -20.89
N ALA A 24 -6.13 -13.61 -22.09
CA ALA A 24 -4.93 -13.84 -22.89
C ALA A 24 -4.26 -12.50 -23.27
N ASN A 25 -5.04 -11.50 -23.68
CA ASN A 25 -4.54 -10.17 -23.98
C ASN A 25 -3.97 -9.47 -22.73
N TYR A 26 -4.67 -9.56 -21.59
CA TYR A 26 -4.19 -9.00 -20.32
C TYR A 26 -2.88 -9.66 -19.88
N LEU A 27 -2.77 -10.98 -20.01
CA LEU A 27 -1.53 -11.71 -19.72
C LEU A 27 -0.38 -11.28 -20.64
N ALA A 28 -0.63 -11.15 -21.95
CA ALA A 28 0.39 -10.73 -22.91
C ALA A 28 0.96 -9.34 -22.55
N LEU A 29 0.08 -8.35 -22.37
CA LEU A 29 0.48 -6.99 -21.96
C LEU A 29 1.20 -7.00 -20.61
N THR A 30 0.72 -7.80 -19.65
CA THR A 30 1.35 -7.91 -18.33
C THR A 30 2.75 -8.50 -18.45
N LYS A 31 2.98 -9.49 -19.32
CA LYS A 31 4.32 -10.06 -19.55
C LYS A 31 5.29 -9.03 -20.12
N GLU A 32 4.84 -8.20 -21.08
CA GLU A 32 5.66 -7.11 -21.61
C GLU A 32 6.06 -6.11 -20.52
N VAL A 33 5.10 -5.70 -19.67
CA VAL A 33 5.37 -4.79 -18.55
C VAL A 33 6.30 -5.42 -17.51
N CYS A 34 6.07 -6.68 -17.14
CA CYS A 34 6.93 -7.39 -16.19
C CYS A 34 8.35 -7.56 -16.73
N GLN A 35 8.51 -7.80 -18.03
CA GLN A 35 9.82 -7.83 -18.68
C GLN A 35 10.51 -6.47 -18.57
N PHE A 36 9.81 -5.37 -18.86
CA PHE A 36 10.36 -4.02 -18.69
C PHE A 36 10.78 -3.73 -17.23
N VAL A 37 9.98 -4.16 -16.25
CA VAL A 37 10.33 -4.03 -14.83
C VAL A 37 11.66 -4.74 -14.54
N ASN A 38 11.81 -5.99 -14.97
CA ASN A 38 12.96 -6.82 -14.64
C ASN A 38 14.23 -6.45 -15.44
N ASP A 39 14.08 -6.09 -16.71
CA ASP A 39 15.19 -5.87 -17.64
C ASP A 39 15.63 -4.39 -17.68
N VAL A 40 14.78 -3.45 -17.24
CA VAL A 40 15.06 -2.01 -17.31
C VAL A 40 14.95 -1.35 -15.93
N TYR A 41 13.76 -1.34 -15.32
CA TYR A 41 13.53 -0.54 -14.11
C TYR A 41 14.41 -0.99 -12.92
N ILE A 42 14.44 -2.28 -12.61
CA ILE A 42 15.23 -2.77 -11.46
C ILE A 42 16.74 -2.61 -11.69
N PRO A 43 17.31 -2.94 -12.87
CA PRO A 43 18.71 -2.64 -13.18
C PRO A 43 19.06 -1.15 -13.03
N ASP A 44 18.23 -0.25 -13.56
CA ASP A 44 18.45 1.20 -13.48
C ASP A 44 18.37 1.70 -12.04
N LEU A 45 17.38 1.25 -11.28
CA LEU A 45 17.23 1.56 -9.86
C LEU A 45 18.48 1.16 -9.08
N LEU A 46 19.01 -0.05 -9.30
CA LEU A 46 20.21 -0.54 -8.64
C LEU A 46 21.47 0.23 -9.08
N ALA A 47 21.57 0.60 -10.35
CA ALA A 47 22.67 1.40 -10.87
C ALA A 47 22.69 2.79 -10.20
N VAL A 48 21.56 3.50 -10.19
CA VAL A 48 21.41 4.80 -9.53
C VAL A 48 21.69 4.69 -8.04
N ALA A 49 21.12 3.69 -7.36
CA ALA A 49 21.36 3.46 -5.94
C ALA A 49 22.84 3.21 -5.61
N GLY A 50 23.59 2.60 -6.54
CA GLY A 50 25.03 2.39 -6.40
C GLY A 50 25.84 3.69 -6.34
N PHE A 51 25.41 4.74 -7.05
CA PHE A 51 26.04 6.07 -7.04
C PHE A 51 25.64 6.92 -5.84
N TYR A 52 24.40 6.77 -5.36
CA TYR A 52 23.81 7.63 -4.31
C TYR A 52 23.68 6.92 -2.96
N LYS A 53 24.65 6.10 -2.57
CA LYS A 53 24.59 5.35 -1.30
C LYS A 53 24.55 6.24 -0.06
N ASP A 54 25.09 7.45 -0.15
CA ASP A 54 25.00 8.50 0.87
C ASP A 54 23.56 8.87 1.22
N TRP A 55 22.63 8.78 0.26
CA TRP A 55 21.19 8.96 0.51
C TRP A 55 20.58 7.85 1.37
N GLY A 56 21.31 6.77 1.65
CA GLY A 56 20.99 5.77 2.66
C GLY A 56 21.00 6.31 4.10
N GLY A 57 21.58 7.49 4.34
CA GLY A 57 21.58 8.18 5.64
C GLY A 57 20.62 9.35 5.77
N ILE A 58 19.79 9.64 4.74
CA ILE A 58 19.00 10.87 4.63
C ILE A 58 17.50 10.53 4.58
N GLY A 59 16.64 11.31 5.25
CA GLY A 59 15.18 11.27 5.06
C GLY A 59 14.45 10.06 5.68
N GLY A 60 15.01 9.52 6.77
CA GLY A 60 14.42 8.39 7.49
C GLY A 60 13.29 8.77 8.44
N CYS A 61 12.25 7.93 8.50
CA CYS A 61 11.17 7.99 9.49
C CYS A 61 11.31 6.85 10.51
N THR A 62 10.42 6.78 11.52
CA THR A 62 10.53 5.80 12.62
C THR A 62 9.36 4.84 12.75
N ASN A 63 8.15 5.24 12.35
CA ASN A 63 6.95 4.43 12.51
C ASN A 63 6.34 4.12 11.14
N TYR A 64 5.84 2.90 10.97
CA TYR A 64 5.33 2.39 9.70
C TYR A 64 3.99 1.70 9.86
N MET A 65 3.08 1.89 8.91
CA MET A 65 1.77 1.25 8.89
C MET A 65 1.39 0.80 7.48
N ALA A 66 0.74 -0.35 7.39
CA ALA A 66 0.08 -0.81 6.16
C ALA A 66 -1.18 -1.63 6.52
N PHE A 67 -2.24 -1.47 5.75
CA PHE A 67 -3.48 -2.24 5.89
C PHE A 67 -3.44 -3.58 5.15
N GLY A 68 -2.39 -3.81 4.38
CA GLY A 68 -2.25 -4.97 3.52
C GLY A 68 -2.80 -4.71 2.11
N GLU A 69 -2.60 -5.69 1.23
CA GLU A 69 -3.16 -5.72 -0.12
C GLU A 69 -3.13 -7.15 -0.69
N PHE A 70 -3.93 -7.40 -1.72
CA PHE A 70 -4.08 -8.68 -2.42
C PHE A 70 -4.58 -9.78 -1.47
N ALA A 71 -5.68 -9.49 -0.76
CA ALA A 71 -6.28 -10.40 0.18
C ALA A 71 -7.02 -11.55 -0.52
N SER A 72 -6.94 -12.74 0.07
CA SER A 72 -7.72 -13.89 -0.38
C SER A 72 -9.15 -13.90 0.17
N ASP A 73 -9.43 -13.08 1.18
CA ASP A 73 -10.75 -12.95 1.83
C ASP A 73 -11.05 -11.46 2.10
N GLU A 74 -11.94 -10.89 1.29
CA GLU A 74 -12.40 -9.49 1.35
C GLU A 74 -13.77 -9.36 2.04
N SER A 75 -14.22 -10.38 2.77
CA SER A 75 -15.57 -10.38 3.38
C SER A 75 -15.74 -9.39 4.53
N SER A 76 -14.64 -8.92 5.13
CA SER A 76 -14.61 -7.83 6.12
C SER A 76 -13.24 -7.15 6.16
N PRO A 77 -13.12 -5.94 6.75
CA PRO A 77 -11.82 -5.29 6.92
C PRO A 77 -10.81 -6.14 7.72
N GLU A 78 -11.26 -6.86 8.74
CA GLU A 78 -10.41 -7.75 9.54
C GLU A 78 -9.89 -8.92 8.70
N LYS A 79 -10.74 -9.47 7.82
CA LYS A 79 -10.38 -10.55 6.91
C LYS A 79 -9.43 -10.08 5.83
N HIS A 80 -9.62 -8.89 5.27
CA HIS A 80 -8.69 -8.25 4.36
C HIS A 80 -7.29 -8.20 4.99
N MET A 81 -7.17 -7.58 6.18
CA MET A 81 -5.89 -7.42 6.88
C MET A 81 -5.23 -8.75 7.25
N ALA A 82 -6.04 -9.76 7.62
CA ALA A 82 -5.55 -11.07 8.04
C ALA A 82 -5.13 -11.98 6.87
N SER A 83 -5.70 -11.77 5.67
CA SER A 83 -5.50 -12.64 4.51
C SER A 83 -4.76 -11.98 3.34
N SER A 84 -4.33 -10.73 3.51
CA SER A 84 -3.52 -9.99 2.53
C SER A 84 -2.18 -10.66 2.26
N TYR A 85 -1.86 -10.88 0.98
CA TYR A 85 -0.54 -11.35 0.55
C TYR A 85 0.56 -10.35 0.89
N PHE A 86 0.30 -9.05 0.72
CA PHE A 86 1.12 -8.01 1.33
C PHE A 86 0.58 -7.79 2.75
N PRO A 87 1.29 -8.19 3.81
CA PRO A 87 0.68 -8.25 5.12
C PRO A 87 0.37 -6.86 5.71
N ALA A 88 -0.75 -6.77 6.41
CA ALA A 88 -1.05 -5.64 7.29
C ALA A 88 -0.14 -5.64 8.54
N GLY A 89 0.08 -4.45 9.10
CA GLY A 89 0.78 -4.31 10.38
C GLY A 89 1.19 -2.88 10.73
N VAL A 90 1.70 -2.75 11.95
CA VAL A 90 2.28 -1.53 12.52
C VAL A 90 3.67 -1.84 13.08
N ILE A 91 4.65 -1.00 12.74
CA ILE A 91 5.99 -1.00 13.33
C ILE A 91 6.22 0.35 13.98
N MET A 92 6.66 0.34 15.23
CA MET A 92 6.98 1.54 16.00
C MET A 92 8.48 1.63 16.24
N ASN A 93 9.04 2.84 16.24
CA ASN A 93 10.44 3.10 16.62
C ASN A 93 11.48 2.26 15.85
N ARG A 94 11.18 1.89 14.59
CA ARG A 94 11.99 1.00 13.73
C ARG A 94 12.22 -0.40 14.30
N ASP A 95 11.40 -0.85 15.25
CA ASP A 95 11.52 -2.18 15.83
C ASP A 95 11.00 -3.26 14.86
N LEU A 96 11.90 -3.75 13.99
CA LEU A 96 11.58 -4.85 13.07
C LEU A 96 11.42 -6.20 13.78
N GLY A 97 11.70 -6.29 15.08
CA GLY A 97 11.46 -7.48 15.88
C GLY A 97 9.99 -7.64 16.29
N LYS A 98 9.17 -6.60 16.10
CA LYS A 98 7.77 -6.58 16.50
C LYS A 98 6.88 -5.91 15.45
N VAL A 99 5.88 -6.64 14.98
CA VAL A 99 4.81 -6.12 14.13
C VAL A 99 3.50 -6.24 14.88
N ASP A 100 2.92 -5.11 15.27
CA ASP A 100 1.60 -5.05 15.89
C ASP A 100 0.49 -5.13 14.83
N GLY A 101 -0.69 -5.63 15.24
CA GLY A 101 -1.88 -5.58 14.40
C GLY A 101 -2.38 -4.14 14.23
N VAL A 102 -3.00 -3.85 13.08
CA VAL A 102 -3.67 -2.57 12.84
C VAL A 102 -4.97 -2.53 13.64
N ASP A 103 -5.22 -1.40 14.31
CA ASP A 103 -6.44 -1.15 15.07
C ASP A 103 -7.14 0.05 14.41
N LEU A 104 -8.16 -0.23 13.60
CA LEU A 104 -8.83 0.81 12.80
C LEU A 104 -9.45 1.90 13.70
N GLY A 105 -9.91 1.54 14.90
CA GLY A 105 -10.48 2.49 15.86
C GLY A 105 -9.47 3.44 16.49
N ALA A 106 -8.16 3.19 16.31
CA ALA A 106 -7.10 4.05 16.81
C ALA A 106 -6.61 5.12 15.81
N ILE A 107 -7.23 5.17 14.61
CA ILE A 107 -6.96 6.16 13.59
C ILE A 107 -7.80 7.41 13.86
N TYR A 108 -7.18 8.58 13.82
CA TYR A 108 -7.88 9.84 13.88
C TYR A 108 -7.17 10.91 13.05
N GLU A 109 -7.85 12.00 12.75
CA GLU A 109 -7.30 13.14 12.01
C GLU A 109 -7.29 14.40 12.87
N ASP A 110 -6.13 15.06 12.96
CA ASP A 110 -6.03 16.41 13.51
C ASP A 110 -6.19 17.48 12.41
N VAL A 111 -6.73 18.63 12.79
CA VAL A 111 -6.89 19.81 11.93
C VAL A 111 -6.19 21.06 12.46
N LYS A 112 -5.56 20.98 13.65
CA LYS A 112 -4.91 22.09 14.35
C LYS A 112 -4.01 22.96 13.48
N TYR A 113 -3.25 22.35 12.56
CA TYR A 113 -2.30 23.04 11.67
C TYR A 113 -2.74 23.07 10.20
N SER A 114 -4.01 22.79 9.96
CA SER A 114 -4.61 22.68 8.64
C SER A 114 -5.63 23.79 8.41
N TRP A 115 -6.01 24.02 7.16
CA TRP A 115 -7.03 25.00 6.76
C TRP A 115 -8.45 24.46 6.95
N TYR A 116 -8.80 24.13 8.20
CA TYR A 116 -10.15 23.74 8.60
C TYR A 116 -10.59 24.48 9.87
N THR A 117 -11.89 24.50 10.13
CA THR A 117 -12.45 25.12 11.33
C THR A 117 -11.88 24.47 12.60
N PRO A 118 -11.36 25.25 13.57
CA PRO A 118 -10.85 24.73 14.83
C PRO A 118 -11.91 23.97 15.64
N GLY A 119 -11.47 23.02 16.48
CA GLY A 119 -12.35 22.25 17.37
C GLY A 119 -12.75 20.87 16.85
N ALA A 120 -12.23 20.47 15.68
CA ALA A 120 -12.44 19.15 15.07
C ALA A 120 -11.15 18.30 15.06
N ASP A 121 -10.31 18.44 16.09
CA ASP A 121 -9.09 17.63 16.27
C ASP A 121 -9.43 16.25 16.86
N GLY A 122 -8.58 15.26 16.61
CA GLY A 122 -8.73 13.93 17.23
C GLY A 122 -9.93 13.11 16.74
N LEU A 123 -10.55 13.47 15.62
CA LEU A 123 -11.76 12.80 15.14
C LEU A 123 -11.42 11.53 14.36
N HIS A 124 -12.04 10.42 14.75
CA HIS A 124 -12.04 9.21 13.94
C HIS A 124 -12.78 9.48 12.61
N PRO A 125 -12.38 8.88 11.46
CA PRO A 125 -13.03 9.14 10.16
C PRO A 125 -14.55 8.95 10.15
N TYR A 126 -15.08 8.02 10.94
CA TYR A 126 -16.52 7.81 11.14
C TYR A 126 -17.29 9.03 11.68
N ASP A 127 -16.59 9.92 12.37
CA ASP A 127 -17.11 11.17 12.94
C ASP A 127 -16.40 12.38 12.31
N GLY A 128 -15.75 12.19 11.16
CA GLY A 128 -14.88 13.16 10.52
C GLY A 128 -15.64 14.41 10.05
N VAL A 129 -15.03 15.57 10.26
CA VAL A 129 -15.54 16.87 9.79
C VAL A 129 -14.60 17.42 8.72
N THR A 130 -15.18 17.99 7.66
CA THR A 130 -14.44 18.66 6.58
C THR A 130 -15.07 20.03 6.33
N ASP A 131 -14.69 21.01 7.15
CA ASP A 131 -15.17 22.39 7.09
C ASP A 131 -14.00 23.34 6.77
N PRO A 132 -13.78 23.70 5.49
CA PRO A 132 -12.59 24.41 5.05
C PRO A 132 -12.54 25.85 5.55
N LYS A 133 -11.39 26.24 6.12
CA LYS A 133 -11.14 27.60 6.63
C LYS A 133 -9.72 28.04 6.30
N TYR A 134 -9.57 28.62 5.11
CA TYR A 134 -8.29 29.15 4.67
C TYR A 134 -7.87 30.38 5.50
N THR A 135 -6.57 30.51 5.76
CA THR A 135 -5.98 31.71 6.36
C THR A 135 -5.25 32.53 5.30
N LYS A 136 -3.98 32.21 5.07
CA LYS A 136 -3.09 32.81 4.06
C LYS A 136 -1.96 31.84 3.75
N LEU A 137 -1.28 32.05 2.63
CA LEU A 137 -0.09 31.29 2.27
C LEU A 137 1.03 31.56 3.30
N ASP A 138 1.84 30.53 3.57
CA ASP A 138 2.96 30.54 4.51
C ASP A 138 2.61 30.89 5.97
N ASP A 139 1.34 30.73 6.36
CA ASP A 139 0.91 30.78 7.75
C ASP A 139 1.34 29.51 8.50
N LYS A 140 2.36 29.62 9.36
CA LYS A 140 2.93 28.47 10.09
C LYS A 140 1.96 27.82 11.07
N ASP A 141 0.92 28.53 11.50
CA ASP A 141 -0.09 27.99 12.41
C ASP A 141 -1.18 27.23 11.64
N HIS A 142 -1.37 27.52 10.35
CA HIS A 142 -2.31 26.84 9.44
C HIS A 142 -1.77 26.85 8.02
N TYR A 143 -1.08 25.77 7.59
CA TYR A 143 -0.27 25.80 6.36
C TYR A 143 -0.64 24.76 5.30
N SER A 144 -1.67 23.94 5.53
CA SER A 144 -1.99 22.82 4.64
C SER A 144 -3.46 22.55 4.51
N TRP A 145 -3.89 22.15 3.31
CA TRP A 145 -5.21 21.57 3.08
C TRP A 145 -5.30 20.12 3.53
N MET A 146 -4.17 19.43 3.72
CA MET A 146 -4.22 18.08 4.29
C MET A 146 -4.50 18.18 5.78
N LYS A 147 -5.41 17.33 6.28
CA LYS A 147 -5.47 17.01 7.71
C LYS A 147 -4.21 16.25 8.14
N ALA A 148 -4.07 15.99 9.42
CA ALA A 148 -2.92 15.30 9.99
C ALA A 148 -3.34 13.98 10.66
N PRO A 149 -3.46 12.88 9.90
CA PRO A 149 -3.77 11.56 10.46
C PRO A 149 -2.73 11.10 11.49
N ARG A 150 -3.19 10.46 12.56
CA ARG A 150 -2.38 9.86 13.62
C ARG A 150 -2.91 8.48 13.96
N TYR A 151 -1.99 7.60 14.35
CA TYR A 151 -2.31 6.28 14.88
C TYR A 151 -1.79 6.20 16.32
N LYS A 152 -2.69 6.04 17.29
CA LYS A 152 -2.32 6.01 18.73
C LYS A 152 -1.40 7.17 19.13
N GLY A 153 -1.69 8.39 18.65
CA GLY A 153 -0.89 9.58 18.93
C GLY A 153 0.35 9.78 18.05
N ASN A 154 0.67 8.85 17.15
CA ASN A 154 1.92 8.87 16.40
C ASN A 154 1.70 9.17 14.92
N ALA A 155 2.65 9.88 14.32
CA ALA A 155 2.75 9.98 12.86
C ALA A 155 3.31 8.67 12.29
N MET A 156 2.73 8.22 11.18
CA MET A 156 3.04 6.94 10.53
C MET A 156 3.48 7.16 9.08
N GLU A 157 4.60 6.57 8.67
CA GLU A 157 4.92 6.41 7.25
C GLU A 157 4.13 5.24 6.68
N VAL A 158 3.50 5.44 5.53
CA VAL A 158 2.76 4.41 4.78
C VAL A 158 3.38 4.20 3.40
N GLY A 159 2.91 3.19 2.66
CA GLY A 159 3.34 2.94 1.29
C GLY A 159 4.45 1.88 1.17
N PRO A 160 5.26 1.92 0.09
CA PRO A 160 6.12 0.80 -0.28
C PRO A 160 7.13 0.37 0.79
N LEU A 161 7.74 1.34 1.47
CA LEU A 161 8.73 1.06 2.51
C LEU A 161 8.08 0.42 3.73
N ALA A 162 6.91 0.91 4.15
CA ALA A 162 6.16 0.32 5.25
C ALA A 162 5.77 -1.13 4.96
N ARG A 163 5.19 -1.40 3.78
CA ARG A 163 4.85 -2.76 3.33
C ARG A 163 6.08 -3.67 3.29
N THR A 164 7.19 -3.18 2.75
CA THR A 164 8.45 -3.95 2.69
C THR A 164 8.95 -4.31 4.08
N PHE A 165 8.97 -3.37 5.03
CA PHE A 165 9.41 -3.65 6.40
C PHE A 165 8.48 -4.61 7.12
N ILE A 166 7.16 -4.43 7.00
CA ILE A 166 6.16 -5.29 7.65
C ILE A 166 6.27 -6.72 7.10
N ALA A 167 6.35 -6.88 5.78
CA ALA A 167 6.54 -8.18 5.14
C ALA A 167 7.87 -8.84 5.53
N TYR A 168 8.96 -8.08 5.53
CA TYR A 168 10.28 -8.56 5.92
C TYR A 168 10.31 -9.00 7.39
N ALA A 169 9.75 -8.21 8.30
CA ALA A 169 9.68 -8.51 9.73
C ALA A 169 8.78 -9.72 10.03
N LYS A 170 7.70 -9.91 9.26
CA LYS A 170 6.87 -11.13 9.31
C LYS A 170 7.52 -12.35 8.64
N GLY A 171 8.71 -12.20 8.06
CA GLY A 171 9.46 -13.31 7.48
C GLY A 171 8.93 -13.78 6.12
N GLN A 172 8.22 -12.92 5.36
CA GLN A 172 7.71 -13.29 4.05
C GLN A 172 8.88 -13.59 3.08
N PRO A 173 9.00 -14.84 2.55
CA PRO A 173 10.19 -15.29 1.83
C PRO A 173 10.56 -14.45 0.61
N GLU A 174 9.56 -14.00 -0.16
CA GLU A 174 9.77 -13.23 -1.39
C GLU A 174 10.36 -11.85 -1.07
N PHE A 175 9.82 -11.17 -0.06
CA PHE A 175 10.37 -9.91 0.41
C PHE A 175 11.77 -10.08 0.98
N LYS A 176 11.99 -11.09 1.82
CA LYS A 176 13.32 -11.37 2.38
C LYS A 176 14.36 -11.57 1.28
N LYS A 177 14.06 -12.41 0.29
CA LYS A 177 14.95 -12.68 -0.85
C LYS A 177 15.31 -11.41 -1.62
N VAL A 178 14.33 -10.59 -1.97
CA VAL A 178 14.57 -9.39 -2.78
C VAL A 178 15.26 -8.29 -1.96
N VAL A 179 14.87 -8.10 -0.69
CA VAL A 179 15.54 -7.17 0.23
C VAL A 179 17.00 -7.57 0.42
N ASP A 180 17.28 -8.83 0.74
CA ASP A 180 18.64 -9.33 0.96
C ASP A 180 19.51 -9.19 -0.32
N MET A 181 18.91 -9.41 -1.50
CA MET A 181 19.57 -9.18 -2.78
C MET A 181 19.94 -7.71 -2.99
N VAL A 182 19.02 -6.78 -2.73
CA VAL A 182 19.26 -5.33 -2.87
C VAL A 182 20.34 -4.87 -1.89
N LEU A 183 20.24 -5.25 -0.61
CA LEU A 183 21.22 -4.92 0.42
C LEU A 183 22.61 -5.47 0.08
N GLY A 184 22.68 -6.72 -0.41
CA GLY A 184 23.92 -7.36 -0.85
C GLY A 184 24.53 -6.67 -2.07
N LYS A 185 23.72 -6.36 -3.08
CA LYS A 185 24.17 -5.69 -4.32
C LYS A 185 24.70 -4.29 -4.05
N LEU A 186 24.07 -3.55 -3.14
CA LEU A 186 24.49 -2.21 -2.74
C LEU A 186 25.57 -2.23 -1.65
N SER A 187 25.81 -3.38 -1.01
CA SER A 187 26.72 -3.51 0.14
C SER A 187 26.40 -2.52 1.25
N VAL A 188 25.11 -2.45 1.62
CA VAL A 188 24.59 -1.56 2.67
C VAL A 188 23.91 -2.37 3.78
N PRO A 189 23.96 -1.91 5.04
CA PRO A 189 23.25 -2.56 6.13
C PRO A 189 21.74 -2.38 6.00
N ALA A 190 20.94 -3.25 6.63
CA ALA A 190 19.48 -3.13 6.65
C ALA A 190 18.99 -1.77 7.20
N THR A 191 19.78 -1.13 8.06
CA THR A 191 19.49 0.23 8.57
C THR A 191 19.44 1.29 7.47
N ALA A 192 20.11 1.08 6.34
CA ALA A 192 20.06 1.98 5.18
C ALA A 192 18.68 2.03 4.52
N LEU A 193 17.79 1.08 4.81
CA LEU A 193 16.41 1.12 4.31
C LEU A 193 15.57 2.22 4.98
N HIS A 194 15.94 2.69 6.18
CA HIS A 194 15.25 3.80 6.85
C HIS A 194 15.69 5.16 6.29
N SER A 195 15.49 5.36 4.98
CA SER A 195 16.01 6.52 4.26
C SER A 195 15.24 6.80 2.96
N THR A 196 15.55 7.92 2.32
CA THR A 196 15.07 8.27 0.98
C THR A 196 15.50 7.23 -0.06
N LEU A 197 16.74 6.76 0.00
CA LEU A 197 17.22 5.70 -0.88
C LEU A 197 16.44 4.41 -0.64
N GLY A 198 16.26 4.02 0.63
CA GLY A 198 15.50 2.85 1.04
C GLY A 198 14.05 2.89 0.58
N ARG A 199 13.39 4.04 0.69
CA ARG A 199 12.01 4.25 0.20
C ARG A 199 11.91 4.09 -1.32
N THR A 200 12.94 4.54 -2.03
CA THR A 200 13.01 4.41 -3.49
C THR A 200 13.27 2.95 -3.90
N ALA A 201 14.18 2.27 -3.20
CA ALA A 201 14.45 0.85 -3.38
C ALA A 201 13.20 0.00 -3.10
N ALA A 202 12.49 0.25 -1.99
CA ALA A 202 11.28 -0.48 -1.60
C ALA A 202 10.17 -0.40 -2.66
N ARG A 203 10.05 0.72 -3.38
CA ARG A 203 9.13 0.85 -4.52
C ARG A 203 9.49 -0.13 -5.65
N GLY A 204 10.77 -0.28 -5.97
CA GLY A 204 11.23 -1.28 -6.94
C GLY A 204 10.99 -2.71 -6.45
N ILE A 205 11.29 -2.97 -5.18
CA ILE A 205 11.09 -4.29 -4.54
C ILE A 205 9.64 -4.75 -4.68
N GLU A 206 8.67 -3.95 -4.26
CA GLU A 206 7.26 -4.35 -4.37
C GLU A 206 6.80 -4.48 -5.83
N THR A 207 7.34 -3.65 -6.74
CA THR A 207 7.03 -3.75 -8.18
C THR A 207 7.50 -5.09 -8.75
N ALA A 208 8.73 -5.52 -8.42
CA ALA A 208 9.27 -6.80 -8.85
C ALA A 208 8.50 -7.99 -8.25
N ILE A 209 8.07 -7.88 -6.99
CA ILE A 209 7.27 -8.92 -6.33
C ILE A 209 5.88 -9.03 -6.97
N VAL A 210 5.20 -7.92 -7.24
CA VAL A 210 3.92 -7.93 -7.97
C VAL A 210 4.13 -8.56 -9.35
N ALA A 211 5.14 -8.11 -10.11
CA ALA A 211 5.45 -8.66 -11.42
C ALA A 211 5.68 -10.19 -11.41
N ALA A 212 6.33 -10.71 -10.36
CA ALA A 212 6.56 -12.14 -10.19
C ALA A 212 5.28 -12.95 -9.88
N ASN A 213 4.25 -12.32 -9.34
CA ASN A 213 2.99 -12.98 -8.95
C ASN A 213 1.86 -12.82 -9.98
N MET A 214 1.94 -11.84 -10.87
CA MET A 214 0.85 -11.54 -11.81
C MET A 214 0.41 -12.74 -12.66
N GLU A 215 1.35 -13.54 -13.18
CA GLU A 215 1.00 -14.71 -13.99
C GLU A 215 0.23 -15.76 -13.18
N THR A 216 0.60 -15.95 -11.90
CA THR A 216 -0.11 -16.83 -10.96
C THR A 216 -1.52 -16.32 -10.72
N TRP A 217 -1.69 -15.05 -10.35
CA TRP A 217 -3.01 -14.47 -10.06
C TRP A 217 -3.94 -14.46 -11.27
N ILE A 218 -3.42 -14.15 -12.46
CA ILE A 218 -4.20 -14.21 -13.71
C ILE A 218 -4.68 -15.64 -13.95
N LYS A 219 -3.81 -16.64 -13.72
CA LYS A 219 -4.17 -18.05 -13.87
C LYS A 219 -5.21 -18.49 -12.85
N GLU A 220 -5.04 -18.12 -11.57
CA GLU A 220 -6.01 -18.42 -10.51
C GLU A 220 -7.38 -17.82 -10.81
N PHE A 221 -7.41 -16.57 -11.27
CA PHE A 221 -8.64 -15.93 -11.70
C PHE A 221 -9.29 -16.64 -12.89
N ALA A 222 -8.51 -17.03 -13.90
CA ALA A 222 -9.01 -17.77 -15.07
C ALA A 222 -9.60 -19.14 -14.68
N ASP A 223 -8.88 -19.89 -13.83
CA ASP A 223 -9.29 -21.21 -13.36
C ASP A 223 -10.54 -21.14 -12.45
N SER A 224 -10.67 -20.06 -11.67
CA SER A 224 -11.84 -19.83 -10.81
C SER A 224 -13.04 -19.39 -11.63
N SER A 225 -12.85 -18.48 -12.58
CA SER A 225 -13.88 -17.97 -13.50
C SER A 225 -14.50 -19.07 -14.38
N ALA A 226 -13.73 -20.11 -14.70
CA ALA A 226 -14.22 -21.26 -15.45
C ALA A 226 -15.15 -22.18 -14.62
N LYS A 227 -15.06 -22.11 -13.28
CA LYS A 227 -15.88 -22.92 -12.35
C LYS A 227 -17.11 -22.16 -11.86
N ASP A 228 -16.95 -20.88 -11.59
CA ASP A 228 -18.00 -20.00 -11.11
C ASP A 228 -17.96 -18.68 -11.89
N ASN A 229 -19.07 -18.34 -12.53
CA ASN A 229 -19.21 -17.10 -13.30
C ASN A 229 -19.85 -15.96 -12.49
N THR A 230 -20.00 -16.12 -11.18
CA THR A 230 -20.47 -15.09 -10.27
C THR A 230 -19.41 -14.01 -10.09
N LEU A 231 -19.57 -12.90 -10.81
CA LEU A 231 -18.69 -11.74 -10.70
C LEU A 231 -19.25 -10.65 -9.75
N CYS A 232 -20.58 -10.61 -9.60
CA CYS A 232 -21.27 -9.68 -8.73
C CYS A 232 -22.28 -10.46 -7.89
N ALA A 233 -22.04 -10.52 -6.58
CA ALA A 233 -22.97 -11.11 -5.63
C ALA A 233 -24.22 -10.25 -5.49
N LYS A 234 -25.35 -10.89 -5.18
CA LYS A 234 -26.55 -10.15 -4.75
C LYS A 234 -26.22 -9.44 -3.43
N TRP A 235 -26.41 -8.13 -3.41
CA TRP A 235 -26.17 -7.31 -2.23
C TRP A 235 -27.42 -6.52 -1.87
N GLU A 236 -27.72 -6.48 -0.57
CA GLU A 236 -28.75 -5.61 -0.02
C GLU A 236 -28.04 -4.45 0.68
N MET A 237 -28.26 -3.24 0.16
CA MET A 237 -27.60 -2.06 0.70
C MET A 237 -28.16 -1.78 2.10
N PRO A 238 -27.32 -1.64 3.14
CA PRO A 238 -27.80 -1.21 4.44
C PRO A 238 -28.28 0.24 4.36
N ASP A 239 -29.22 0.61 5.23
CA ASP A 239 -29.74 1.98 5.32
C ASP A 239 -28.65 3.00 5.69
N GLU A 240 -27.65 2.56 6.46
CA GLU A 240 -26.51 3.37 6.90
C GLU A 240 -25.21 2.56 6.83
N ALA A 241 -24.12 3.23 6.45
CA ALA A 241 -22.77 2.67 6.46
C ALA A 241 -21.75 3.77 6.84
N LYS A 242 -20.62 3.37 7.41
CA LYS A 242 -19.50 4.27 7.72
C LYS A 242 -18.19 3.69 7.15
N GLY A 243 -17.30 4.55 6.69
CA GLY A 243 -15.99 4.18 6.14
C GLY A 243 -14.82 4.70 6.99
N VAL A 244 -13.81 3.86 7.17
CA VAL A 244 -12.52 4.25 7.75
C VAL A 244 -11.50 4.17 6.62
N GLY A 245 -10.84 5.30 6.34
CA GLY A 245 -9.91 5.49 5.22
C GLY A 245 -8.47 5.17 5.57
#